data_AF-X0S513-F1
#
_entry.id   AF-X0S513-F1
#
_cell.length_a   1.000
_cell.length_b   1.000
_cell.length_c   1.000
_cell.angle_alpha   90.00
_cell.angle_beta   90.00
_cell.angle_gamma   90.00
#
_symmetry.space_group_name_H-M   'P 1'
#
loop_
_entity.id
_entity.type
_entity.pdbx_description
1 polymer ?
#
loop_
_entity_poly.entity_id
_entity_poly.type
_entity_poly.pdbx_seq_one_letter_code
_entity_poly.pdbx_strand_id
1 'polypeptide(L)'
;LPRLTADRGMQALLIGWAFASFLQGVGGFGVPVAVTAPLLVGLGFSPLVAVLIPSIGHAWAVTFGSLASSFQALIAATGLPGEMLAPASAVLLGIAGFGCGFMVAHVADGWSAVRRLALPVLTIGVVMGSAQYWLATHGLWNIGGFGGGVAGLAMGILIATWYRGERLEEGVGKLNRGSVFTALSGYLALIAITLLIQLVPSVKAFLGRIVIMVPFPEMSTALGYVTPAGYGRVIPLLRHAGAILGYASLTAYLIYSRAGLYQPGAARRILSGTIRRVMSSSLGIASMVAMAVVMSHGGMTDILAQGLAQAVGALYPLASPWIGALGAFMTGSNTNSNVIFAMLQQRTA
;
A
#
# COMPACT_ATOMS: atom_id res chain seq x y z
N LEU A 1 -23.90 -5.27 4.47
CA LEU A 1 -23.12 -6.52 4.59
C LEU A 1 -23.93 -7.71 5.09
N PRO A 2 -24.71 -7.61 6.20
CA PRO A 2 -25.61 -8.70 6.61
C PRO A 2 -26.62 -9.10 5.51
N ARG A 3 -27.02 -8.11 4.68
CA ARG A 3 -27.82 -8.33 3.45
C ARG A 3 -27.13 -9.16 2.35
N LEU A 4 -25.80 -9.18 2.32
CA LEU A 4 -25.02 -9.86 1.29
C LEU A 4 -24.74 -11.31 1.68
N THR A 5 -24.35 -11.55 2.94
CA THR A 5 -24.06 -12.88 3.49
C THR A 5 -24.18 -12.85 5.02
N ALA A 6 -24.69 -13.94 5.59
CA ALA A 6 -24.70 -14.18 7.04
C ALA A 6 -23.47 -14.99 7.51
N ASP A 7 -22.64 -15.50 6.59
CA ASP A 7 -21.42 -16.23 6.92
C ASP A 7 -20.37 -15.28 7.50
N ARG A 8 -19.97 -15.50 8.75
CA ARG A 8 -18.98 -14.66 9.46
C ARG A 8 -17.63 -14.64 8.75
N GLY A 9 -17.16 -15.78 8.26
CA GLY A 9 -15.90 -15.87 7.53
C GLY A 9 -15.95 -15.06 6.22
N MET A 10 -17.05 -15.13 5.48
CA MET A 10 -17.21 -14.32 4.27
C MET A 10 -17.31 -12.81 4.57
N GLN A 11 -17.98 -12.41 5.66
CA GLN A 11 -17.96 -11.02 6.12
C GLN A 11 -16.54 -10.55 6.47
N ALA A 12 -15.75 -11.41 7.12
CA ALA A 12 -14.36 -11.13 7.44
C ALA A 12 -13.48 -11.00 6.18
N LEU A 13 -13.66 -11.86 5.17
CA LEU A 13 -12.94 -11.74 3.89
C LEU A 13 -13.30 -10.44 3.16
N LEU A 14 -14.59 -10.08 3.11
CA LEU A 14 -15.01 -8.84 2.44
C LEU A 14 -14.47 -7.57 3.11
N ILE A 15 -14.55 -7.49 4.45
CA ILE A 15 -14.19 -6.28 5.19
C ILE A 15 -12.70 -6.25 5.52
N GLY A 16 -12.21 -7.36 6.08
CA GLY A 16 -10.87 -7.50 6.60
C GLY A 16 -9.80 -7.74 5.56
N TRP A 17 -10.14 -8.38 4.45
CA TRP A 17 -9.17 -8.67 3.40
C TRP A 17 -9.37 -7.74 2.20
N ALA A 18 -10.51 -7.82 1.50
CA ALA A 18 -10.72 -7.05 0.29
C ALA A 18 -10.87 -5.53 0.56
N PHE A 19 -11.78 -5.13 1.46
CA PHE A 19 -12.02 -3.72 1.77
C PHE A 19 -10.84 -3.08 2.50
N ALA A 20 -10.20 -3.79 3.44
CA ALA A 20 -8.98 -3.31 4.08
C ALA A 20 -7.86 -3.10 3.05
N SER A 21 -7.69 -4.01 2.08
CA SER A 21 -6.72 -3.84 0.97
C SER A 21 -7.05 -2.64 0.08
N PHE A 22 -8.33 -2.40 -0.20
CA PHE A 22 -8.80 -1.20 -0.89
C PHE A 22 -8.39 0.08 -0.13
N LEU A 23 -8.64 0.12 1.18
CA LEU A 23 -8.25 1.25 2.03
C LEU A 23 -6.74 1.41 2.10
N GLN A 24 -5.99 0.31 2.10
CA GLN A 24 -4.53 0.30 2.08
C GLN A 24 -4.01 0.90 0.77
N GLY A 25 -4.68 0.60 -0.34
CA GLY A 25 -4.42 1.19 -1.65
C GLY A 25 -4.44 2.73 -1.64
N VAL A 26 -5.40 3.33 -0.94
CA VAL A 26 -5.61 4.79 -0.95
C VAL A 26 -4.94 5.51 0.21
N GLY A 27 -5.29 5.10 1.43
CA GLY A 27 -5.04 5.87 2.64
C GLY A 27 -3.78 5.42 3.38
N GLY A 28 -3.46 4.13 3.34
CA GLY A 28 -2.30 3.59 4.04
C GLY A 28 -2.26 3.91 5.54
N PHE A 29 -1.07 3.90 6.14
CA PHE A 29 -0.80 4.49 7.46
C PHE A 29 -1.78 4.11 8.59
N GLY A 30 -2.19 2.84 8.63
CA GLY A 30 -3.11 2.32 9.65
C GLY A 30 -4.60 2.65 9.42
N VAL A 31 -4.94 3.40 8.38
CA VAL A 31 -6.34 3.67 7.97
C VAL A 31 -7.15 2.39 7.78
N PRO A 32 -6.65 1.32 7.14
CA PRO A 32 -7.41 0.09 6.98
C PRO A 32 -7.94 -0.42 8.33
N VAL A 33 -7.04 -0.67 9.28
CA VAL A 33 -7.39 -1.21 10.60
C VAL A 33 -8.32 -0.25 11.36
N ALA A 34 -8.02 1.05 11.34
CA ALA A 34 -8.81 2.06 12.05
C ALA A 34 -10.28 2.15 11.57
N VAL A 35 -10.52 1.87 10.29
CA VAL A 35 -11.88 1.92 9.70
C VAL A 35 -12.57 0.57 9.79
N THR A 36 -11.87 -0.52 9.48
CA THR A 36 -12.49 -1.85 9.39
C THR A 36 -12.75 -2.49 10.75
N ALA A 37 -11.90 -2.23 11.76
CA ALA A 37 -12.08 -2.85 13.07
C ALA A 37 -13.41 -2.43 13.75
N PRO A 38 -13.78 -1.13 13.81
CA PRO A 38 -15.10 -0.73 14.32
C PRO A 38 -16.28 -1.35 13.54
N LEU A 39 -16.14 -1.50 12.23
CA LEU A 39 -17.17 -2.15 11.39
C LEU A 39 -17.34 -3.62 11.75
N LEU A 40 -16.23 -4.33 11.98
CA LEU A 40 -16.26 -5.73 12.41
C LEU A 40 -16.83 -5.89 13.83
N VAL A 41 -16.49 -4.99 14.76
CA VAL A 41 -17.12 -4.96 16.10
C VAL A 41 -18.64 -4.76 15.97
N GLY A 42 -19.09 -3.84 15.11
CA GLY A 42 -20.51 -3.63 14.82
C GLY A 42 -21.23 -4.83 14.19
N LEU A 43 -20.49 -5.80 13.63
CA LEU A 43 -21.02 -7.07 13.12
C LEU A 43 -20.92 -8.21 14.16
N GLY A 44 -20.53 -7.91 15.40
CA GLY A 44 -20.48 -8.86 16.50
C GLY A 44 -19.15 -9.63 16.64
N PHE A 45 -18.08 -9.22 15.94
CA PHE A 45 -16.73 -9.76 16.21
C PHE A 45 -16.18 -9.23 17.53
N SER A 46 -15.43 -10.06 18.25
CA SER A 46 -14.76 -9.60 19.48
C SER A 46 -13.73 -8.52 19.14
N PRO A 47 -13.46 -7.55 20.03
CA PRO A 47 -12.54 -6.45 19.75
C PRO A 47 -11.16 -6.90 19.26
N LEU A 48 -10.61 -7.96 19.86
CA LEU A 48 -9.33 -8.52 19.45
C LEU A 48 -9.38 -9.06 18.01
N VAL A 49 -10.37 -9.89 17.70
CA VAL A 49 -10.55 -10.47 16.36
C VAL A 49 -10.79 -9.39 15.32
N ALA A 50 -11.56 -8.36 15.65
CA ALA A 50 -11.86 -7.23 14.79
C ALA A 50 -10.62 -6.40 14.42
N VAL A 51 -9.59 -6.36 15.27
CA VAL A 51 -8.30 -5.70 14.97
C VAL A 51 -7.37 -6.65 14.21
N LEU A 52 -7.33 -7.93 14.57
CA LEU A 52 -6.45 -8.92 13.93
C LEU A 52 -6.81 -9.14 12.45
N ILE A 53 -8.10 -9.32 12.15
CA ILE A 53 -8.60 -9.58 10.79
C ILE A 53 -8.04 -8.58 9.76
N PRO A 54 -8.24 -7.26 9.90
CA PRO A 54 -7.72 -6.32 8.93
C PRO A 54 -6.21 -6.16 8.97
N SER A 55 -5.58 -6.27 10.16
CA SER A 55 -4.12 -6.17 10.31
C SER A 55 -3.38 -7.24 9.49
N ILE A 56 -3.95 -8.44 9.42
CA ILE A 56 -3.45 -9.54 8.59
C ILE A 56 -3.89 -9.36 7.13
N GLY A 57 -5.18 -9.06 6.94
CA GLY A 57 -5.79 -9.08 5.62
C GLY A 57 -5.15 -8.12 4.64
N HIS A 58 -4.84 -6.88 5.02
CA HIS A 58 -4.30 -5.91 4.08
C HIS A 58 -2.77 -6.01 3.86
N ALA A 59 -2.06 -6.90 4.56
CA ALA A 59 -0.60 -6.90 4.60
C ALA A 59 0.04 -7.09 3.21
N TRP A 60 -0.57 -7.91 2.36
CA TRP A 60 -0.12 -8.16 0.99
C TRP A 60 -0.20 -6.92 0.08
N ALA A 61 -1.08 -5.97 0.38
CA ALA A 61 -1.30 -4.78 -0.45
C ALA A 61 -0.34 -3.63 -0.10
N VAL A 62 0.49 -3.74 0.94
CA VAL A 62 1.23 -2.61 1.50
C VAL A 62 2.22 -2.00 0.52
N THR A 63 2.97 -2.81 -0.22
CA THR A 63 4.03 -2.33 -1.13
C THR A 63 3.50 -1.43 -2.25
N PHE A 64 2.37 -1.81 -2.86
CA PHE A 64 1.65 -1.01 -3.87
C PHE A 64 0.50 -0.19 -3.28
N GLY A 65 0.38 -0.17 -1.96
CA GLY A 65 -0.56 0.63 -1.20
C GLY A 65 0.01 2.03 -0.92
N SER A 66 -0.81 2.92 -0.38
CA SER A 66 -0.41 4.30 -0.10
C SER A 66 0.17 5.00 -1.34
N LEU A 67 -0.43 4.76 -2.51
CA LEU A 67 0.12 5.12 -3.82
C LEU A 67 1.53 4.58 -4.11
N ALA A 68 1.76 3.32 -3.77
CA ALA A 68 3.02 2.63 -3.92
C ALA A 68 4.19 3.35 -3.23
N SER A 69 3.96 4.06 -2.12
CA SER A 69 5.02 4.81 -1.43
C SER A 69 6.19 3.93 -1.01
N SER A 70 5.90 2.72 -0.51
CA SER A 70 6.91 1.71 -0.16
C SER A 70 7.67 1.21 -1.39
N PHE A 71 7.00 0.99 -2.52
CA PHE A 71 7.64 0.62 -3.77
C PHE A 71 8.49 1.77 -4.37
N GLN A 72 8.03 3.02 -4.25
CA GLN A 72 8.81 4.18 -4.69
C GLN A 72 10.06 4.37 -3.84
N ALA A 73 9.99 4.09 -2.54
CA ALA A 73 11.15 4.05 -1.65
C ALA A 73 12.11 2.91 -2.03
N LEU A 74 11.59 1.73 -2.41
CA LEU A 74 12.41 0.63 -2.92
C LEU A 74 13.18 1.03 -4.20
N ILE A 75 12.49 1.65 -5.16
CA ILE A 75 13.12 2.24 -6.36
C ILE A 75 14.17 3.28 -5.96
N ALA A 76 13.90 4.10 -4.94
CA ALA A 76 14.82 5.16 -4.51
C ALA A 76 16.10 4.58 -3.91
N ALA A 77 15.94 3.59 -3.03
CA ALA A 77 17.03 3.00 -2.27
C ALA A 77 17.93 2.13 -3.16
N THR A 78 17.38 1.49 -4.20
CA THR A 78 18.15 0.61 -5.09
C THR A 78 18.66 1.29 -6.36
N GLY A 79 18.03 2.41 -6.76
CA GLY A 79 18.28 3.05 -8.05
C GLY A 79 17.80 2.24 -9.27
N LEU A 80 17.15 1.09 -9.06
CA LEU A 80 16.69 0.22 -10.14
C LEU A 80 15.38 0.73 -10.76
N PRO A 81 15.17 0.54 -12.09
CA PRO A 81 13.91 0.88 -12.74
C PRO A 81 12.71 0.16 -12.09
N GLY A 82 11.60 0.86 -11.91
CA GLY A 82 10.39 0.29 -11.33
C GLY A 82 9.81 -0.86 -12.17
N GLU A 83 9.98 -0.77 -13.48
CA GLU A 83 9.58 -1.77 -14.47
C GLU A 83 10.31 -3.11 -14.28
N MET A 84 11.54 -3.06 -13.75
CA MET A 84 12.31 -4.26 -13.41
C MET A 84 11.84 -4.89 -12.09
N LEU A 85 11.50 -4.07 -11.10
CA LEU A 85 11.13 -4.53 -9.76
C LEU A 85 9.66 -4.95 -9.65
N ALA A 86 8.77 -4.35 -10.45
CA ALA A 86 7.31 -4.50 -10.33
C ALA A 86 6.83 -5.94 -10.54
N PRO A 87 7.29 -6.70 -11.56
CA PRO A 87 6.79 -8.05 -11.81
C PRO A 87 7.03 -9.01 -10.63
N ALA A 88 8.28 -9.09 -10.14
CA ALA A 88 8.63 -9.96 -9.02
C ALA A 88 7.93 -9.54 -7.73
N SER A 89 7.91 -8.24 -7.44
CA SER A 89 7.20 -7.69 -6.28
C SER A 89 5.71 -8.06 -6.32
N ALA A 90 5.05 -7.89 -7.47
CA ALA A 90 3.63 -8.18 -7.60
C ALA A 90 3.30 -9.67 -7.47
N VAL A 91 4.15 -10.56 -7.99
CA VAL A 91 3.97 -12.01 -7.82
C VAL A 91 4.13 -12.41 -6.36
N LEU A 92 5.20 -11.99 -5.69
CA LEU A 92 5.45 -12.33 -4.29
C LEU A 92 4.32 -11.83 -3.37
N LEU A 93 3.85 -10.60 -3.59
CA LEU A 93 2.72 -10.05 -2.86
C LEU A 93 1.41 -10.78 -3.19
N GLY A 94 1.18 -11.15 -4.44
CA GLY A 94 0.02 -11.95 -4.85
C GLY A 94 -0.02 -13.30 -4.14
N ILE A 95 1.13 -13.99 -4.05
CA ILE A 95 1.28 -15.24 -3.30
C ILE A 95 0.98 -15.02 -1.82
N ALA A 96 1.58 -13.99 -1.21
CA ALA A 96 1.31 -13.62 0.19
C ALA A 96 -0.17 -13.28 0.42
N GLY A 97 -0.86 -12.72 -0.58
CA GLY A 97 -2.28 -12.40 -0.55
C GLY A 97 -3.16 -13.61 -0.27
N PHE A 98 -2.85 -14.79 -0.83
CA PHE A 98 -3.57 -16.02 -0.49
C PHE A 98 -3.40 -16.38 0.98
N GLY A 99 -2.16 -16.26 1.50
CA GLY A 99 -1.87 -16.46 2.92
C GLY A 99 -2.71 -15.53 3.80
N CYS A 100 -2.77 -14.24 3.47
CA CYS A 100 -3.62 -13.25 4.15
C CYS A 100 -5.10 -13.69 4.15
N GLY A 101 -5.65 -14.11 3.00
CA GLY A 101 -7.04 -14.56 2.89
C GLY A 101 -7.34 -15.77 3.76
N PHE A 102 -6.49 -16.80 3.73
CA PHE A 102 -6.65 -17.99 4.57
C PHE A 102 -6.52 -17.68 6.07
N MET A 103 -5.56 -16.83 6.44
CA MET A 103 -5.42 -16.41 7.84
C MET A 103 -6.60 -15.58 8.32
N VAL A 104 -7.18 -14.72 7.47
CA VAL A 104 -8.41 -13.99 7.79
C VAL A 104 -9.58 -14.96 8.02
N ALA A 105 -9.76 -15.97 7.16
CA ALA A 105 -10.78 -16.99 7.37
C ALA A 105 -10.56 -17.76 8.68
N HIS A 106 -9.30 -18.10 9.00
CA HIS A 106 -8.94 -18.78 10.24
C HIS A 106 -9.22 -17.95 11.48
N VAL A 107 -8.85 -16.66 11.49
CA VAL A 107 -9.07 -15.77 12.62
C VAL A 107 -10.56 -15.48 12.82
N ALA A 108 -11.35 -15.50 11.76
CA ALA A 108 -12.78 -15.25 11.82
C ALA A 108 -13.57 -16.39 12.50
N ASP A 109 -13.28 -17.64 12.14
CA ASP A 109 -14.13 -18.80 12.53
C ASP A 109 -13.35 -20.15 12.47
N GLY A 110 -12.03 -20.10 12.67
CA GLY A 110 -11.15 -21.26 12.80
C GLY A 110 -10.91 -22.06 11.52
N TRP A 111 -10.39 -23.29 11.69
CA TRP A 111 -10.08 -24.20 10.57
C TRP A 111 -11.32 -24.65 9.79
N SER A 112 -12.50 -24.63 10.40
CA SER A 112 -13.76 -24.91 9.71
C SER A 112 -14.01 -23.91 8.59
N ALA A 113 -13.83 -22.61 8.87
CA ALA A 113 -13.96 -21.57 7.87
C ALA A 113 -12.89 -21.63 6.78
N VAL A 114 -11.64 -22.00 7.13
CA VAL A 114 -10.57 -22.21 6.13
C VAL A 114 -10.98 -23.26 5.08
N ARG A 115 -11.53 -24.39 5.53
CA ARG A 115 -11.97 -25.46 4.61
C ARG A 115 -13.21 -25.05 3.81
N ARG A 116 -14.20 -24.44 4.47
CA ARG A 116 -15.46 -23.98 3.85
C ARG A 116 -15.25 -22.88 2.82
N LEU A 117 -14.33 -21.96 3.09
CA LEU A 117 -14.09 -20.76 2.29
C LEU A 117 -12.83 -20.86 1.42
N ALA A 118 -12.22 -22.05 1.29
CA ALA A 118 -11.02 -22.21 0.47
C ALA A 118 -11.24 -21.75 -0.98
N LEU A 119 -12.34 -22.14 -1.61
CA LEU A 119 -12.66 -21.73 -2.97
C LEU A 119 -12.92 -20.22 -3.09
N PRO A 120 -13.74 -19.58 -2.22
CA PRO A 120 -13.82 -18.12 -2.14
C PRO A 120 -12.47 -17.42 -1.98
N VAL A 121 -11.61 -17.91 -1.09
CA VAL A 121 -10.27 -17.33 -0.88
C VAL A 121 -9.42 -17.43 -2.14
N LEU A 122 -9.37 -18.59 -2.78
CA LEU A 122 -8.60 -18.79 -4.01
C LEU A 122 -9.11 -17.91 -5.15
N THR A 123 -10.42 -17.86 -5.36
CA THR A 123 -11.02 -17.09 -6.47
C THR A 123 -10.85 -15.58 -6.28
N ILE A 124 -11.11 -15.06 -5.07
CA ILE A 124 -10.89 -13.65 -4.74
C ILE A 124 -9.40 -13.32 -4.82
N GLY A 125 -8.53 -14.19 -4.29
CA GLY A 125 -7.08 -14.00 -4.28
C GLY A 125 -6.48 -13.95 -5.69
N VAL A 126 -6.91 -14.83 -6.60
CA VAL A 126 -6.51 -14.79 -8.02
C VAL A 126 -6.90 -13.44 -8.63
N VAL A 127 -8.15 -13.02 -8.48
CA VAL A 127 -8.63 -11.74 -9.04
C VAL A 127 -7.85 -10.54 -8.49
N MET A 128 -7.64 -10.50 -7.17
CA MET A 128 -6.88 -9.45 -6.48
C MET A 128 -5.42 -9.41 -6.97
N GLY A 129 -4.75 -10.57 -7.00
CA GLY A 129 -3.37 -10.70 -7.43
C GLY A 129 -3.18 -10.36 -8.92
N SER A 130 -4.06 -10.84 -9.79
CA SER A 130 -4.01 -10.55 -11.24
C SER A 130 -4.23 -9.07 -11.53
N ALA A 131 -5.21 -8.43 -10.88
CA ALA A 131 -5.46 -7.00 -11.04
C ALA A 131 -4.26 -6.16 -10.57
N GLN A 132 -3.68 -6.49 -9.39
CA GLN A 132 -2.48 -5.83 -8.90
C GLN A 132 -1.30 -6.03 -9.87
N TYR A 133 -1.06 -7.26 -10.32
CA TYR A 133 0.05 -7.59 -11.23
C TYR A 133 -0.07 -6.82 -12.54
N TRP A 134 -1.25 -6.82 -13.16
CA TRP A 134 -1.49 -6.09 -14.41
C TRP A 134 -1.22 -4.60 -14.25
N LEU A 135 -1.76 -3.97 -13.20
CA LEU A 135 -1.53 -2.54 -12.94
C LEU A 135 -0.05 -2.23 -12.68
N ALA A 136 0.60 -3.03 -11.83
CA ALA A 136 1.99 -2.79 -11.47
C ALA A 136 2.94 -2.94 -12.67
N THR A 137 2.75 -3.95 -13.50
CA THR A 137 3.60 -4.22 -14.68
C THR A 137 3.41 -3.23 -15.82
N HIS A 138 2.27 -2.53 -15.89
CA HIS A 138 1.99 -1.49 -16.89
C HIS A 138 2.33 -0.06 -16.40
N GLY A 139 3.15 0.06 -15.36
CA GLY A 139 3.56 1.36 -14.81
C GLY A 139 2.52 2.01 -13.87
N LEU A 140 1.34 1.41 -13.71
CA LEU A 140 0.26 1.91 -12.87
C LEU A 140 0.37 1.43 -11.41
N TRP A 141 1.58 1.13 -10.92
CA TRP A 141 1.81 0.63 -9.55
C TRP A 141 1.25 1.53 -8.45
N ASN A 142 1.15 2.86 -8.69
CA ASN A 142 0.53 3.81 -7.77
C ASN A 142 -0.94 3.45 -7.44
N ILE A 143 -1.63 2.73 -8.31
CA ILE A 143 -3.00 2.24 -8.05
C ILE A 143 -3.05 0.72 -7.97
N GLY A 144 -1.90 0.03 -7.88
CA GLY A 144 -1.82 -1.43 -7.89
C GLY A 144 -2.56 -2.07 -6.72
N GLY A 145 -2.25 -1.65 -5.48
CA GLY A 145 -2.95 -2.16 -4.29
C GLY A 145 -4.42 -1.76 -4.25
N PHE A 146 -4.74 -0.54 -4.71
CA PHE A 146 -6.12 -0.06 -4.84
C PHE A 146 -6.94 -0.92 -5.81
N GLY A 147 -6.43 -1.14 -7.02
CA GLY A 147 -7.10 -1.90 -8.06
C GLY A 147 -7.27 -3.37 -7.69
N GLY A 148 -6.25 -3.95 -7.04
CA GLY A 148 -6.36 -5.27 -6.41
C GLY A 148 -7.52 -5.33 -5.41
N GLY A 149 -7.61 -4.37 -4.48
CA GLY A 149 -8.70 -4.27 -3.51
C GLY A 149 -10.09 -4.09 -4.14
N VAL A 150 -10.24 -3.24 -5.15
CA VAL A 150 -11.51 -3.05 -5.88
C VAL A 150 -11.94 -4.33 -6.59
N ALA A 151 -11.03 -4.99 -7.30
CA ALA A 151 -11.31 -6.24 -8.00
C ALA A 151 -11.71 -7.35 -7.02
N GLY A 152 -11.01 -7.44 -5.87
CA GLY A 152 -11.35 -8.35 -4.78
C GLY A 152 -12.72 -8.08 -4.17
N LEU A 153 -13.09 -6.81 -3.97
CA LEU A 153 -14.41 -6.43 -3.48
C LEU A 153 -15.51 -6.82 -4.47
N ALA A 154 -15.31 -6.53 -5.76
CA ALA A 154 -16.27 -6.89 -6.78
C ALA A 154 -16.48 -8.40 -6.83
N MET A 155 -15.39 -9.19 -6.90
CA MET A 155 -15.47 -10.65 -6.91
C MET A 155 -16.05 -11.21 -5.61
N GLY A 156 -15.63 -10.68 -4.46
CA GLY A 156 -16.14 -11.09 -3.17
C GLY A 156 -17.65 -10.83 -3.04
N ILE A 157 -18.16 -9.70 -3.52
CA ILE A 157 -19.59 -9.40 -3.50
C ILE A 157 -20.36 -10.38 -4.38
N LEU A 158 -19.84 -10.72 -5.56
CA LEU A 158 -20.45 -11.70 -6.46
C LEU A 158 -20.55 -13.07 -5.77
N ILE A 159 -19.45 -13.57 -5.21
CA ILE A 159 -19.39 -14.88 -4.54
C ILE A 159 -20.21 -14.89 -3.24
N ALA A 160 -20.24 -13.78 -2.49
CA ALA A 160 -21.00 -13.70 -1.24
C ALA A 160 -22.49 -13.98 -1.44
N THR A 161 -23.02 -13.73 -2.64
CA THR A 161 -24.41 -14.05 -2.96
C THR A 161 -24.71 -15.55 -2.93
N TRP A 162 -23.71 -16.41 -3.09
CA TRP A 162 -23.83 -17.87 -3.03
C TRP A 162 -23.72 -18.42 -1.60
N TYR A 163 -23.21 -17.61 -0.65
CA TYR A 163 -23.03 -17.97 0.76
C TYR A 163 -24.02 -17.21 1.66
N ARG A 164 -25.25 -17.03 1.19
CA ARG A 164 -26.33 -16.41 1.98
C ARG A 164 -26.85 -17.42 2.99
N GLY A 165 -26.48 -17.26 4.27
CA GLY A 165 -27.21 -17.92 5.36
C GLY A 165 -28.61 -17.33 5.56
N GLU A 166 -29.34 -17.83 6.56
CA GLU A 166 -30.71 -17.36 6.88
C GLU A 166 -30.73 -15.85 7.13
N ARG A 167 -31.65 -15.16 6.45
CA ARG A 167 -31.79 -13.70 6.51
C ARG A 167 -32.23 -13.28 7.92
N LEU A 168 -31.39 -12.54 8.62
CA LEU A 168 -31.88 -11.62 9.64
C LEU A 168 -32.53 -10.43 8.91
N GLU A 169 -33.85 -10.50 8.76
CA GLU A 169 -34.66 -9.38 8.29
C GLU A 169 -34.73 -8.30 9.36
N GLU A 170 -33.74 -7.39 9.40
CA GLU A 170 -33.91 -6.15 10.15
C GLU A 170 -33.46 -4.92 9.35
N GLY A 171 -34.42 -4.02 9.11
CA GLY A 171 -34.33 -2.60 9.46
C GLY A 171 -33.29 -1.68 8.79
N VAL A 172 -32.46 -2.12 7.83
CA VAL A 172 -31.47 -1.18 7.25
C VAL A 172 -32.12 -0.29 6.16
N GLY A 173 -32.17 1.03 6.36
CA GLY A 173 -32.74 1.96 5.38
C GLY A 173 -32.19 1.78 3.94
N LYS A 174 -32.99 2.14 2.92
CA LYS A 174 -32.53 2.15 1.52
C LYS A 174 -31.34 3.12 1.41
N LEU A 175 -30.19 2.65 0.93
CA LEU A 175 -29.02 3.50 0.67
C LEU A 175 -29.35 4.48 -0.46
N ASN A 176 -29.20 5.77 -0.20
CA ASN A 176 -29.33 6.78 -1.24
C ASN A 176 -28.11 6.70 -2.17
N ARG A 177 -28.32 6.29 -3.43
CA ARG A 177 -27.25 6.17 -4.45
C ARG A 177 -26.43 7.45 -4.61
N GLY A 178 -27.06 8.62 -4.48
CA GLY A 178 -26.36 9.91 -4.56
C GLY A 178 -25.38 10.13 -3.42
N SER A 179 -25.75 9.74 -2.19
CA SER A 179 -24.86 9.83 -1.02
C SER A 179 -23.65 8.91 -1.14
N VAL A 180 -23.85 7.69 -1.66
CA VAL A 180 -22.77 6.72 -1.90
C VAL A 180 -21.80 7.23 -2.96
N PHE A 181 -22.32 7.78 -4.06
CA PHE A 181 -21.47 8.35 -5.12
C PHE A 181 -20.65 9.53 -4.61
N THR A 182 -21.27 10.46 -3.86
CA THR A 182 -20.55 11.57 -3.24
C THR A 182 -19.46 11.06 -2.32
N ALA A 183 -19.74 10.11 -1.42
CA ALA A 183 -18.75 9.54 -0.50
C ALA A 183 -17.56 8.85 -1.21
N LEU A 184 -17.78 8.30 -2.41
CA LEU A 184 -16.73 7.65 -3.20
C LEU A 184 -16.01 8.62 -4.15
N SER A 185 -16.51 9.83 -4.34
CA SER A 185 -16.02 10.79 -5.33
C SER A 185 -14.55 11.15 -5.17
N GLY A 186 -14.04 11.25 -3.94
CA GLY A 186 -12.61 11.51 -3.70
C GLY A 186 -11.71 10.39 -4.21
N TYR A 187 -12.15 9.13 -4.06
CA TYR A 187 -11.44 7.96 -4.58
C TYR A 187 -11.52 7.89 -6.10
N LEU A 188 -12.70 8.15 -6.67
CA LEU A 188 -12.89 8.22 -8.11
C LEU A 188 -12.03 9.33 -8.75
N ALA A 189 -11.92 10.49 -8.10
CA ALA A 189 -11.07 11.58 -8.55
C ALA A 189 -9.59 11.18 -8.57
N LEU A 190 -9.11 10.49 -7.52
CA LEU A 190 -7.75 9.97 -7.47
C LEU A 190 -7.45 9.01 -8.63
N ILE A 191 -8.35 8.07 -8.91
CA ILE A 191 -8.23 7.13 -10.03
C ILE A 191 -8.20 7.90 -11.35
N ALA A 192 -9.19 8.76 -11.58
CA ALA A 192 -9.34 9.50 -12.82
C ALA A 192 -8.12 10.38 -13.10
N ILE A 193 -7.63 11.12 -12.11
CA ILE A 193 -6.43 11.95 -12.23
C ILE A 193 -5.20 11.08 -12.49
N THR A 194 -5.05 9.97 -11.78
CA THR A 194 -3.89 9.08 -11.98
C THR A 194 -3.90 8.49 -13.39
N LEU A 195 -5.04 7.99 -13.86
CA LEU A 195 -5.19 7.46 -15.21
C LEU A 195 -4.97 8.54 -16.26
N LEU A 196 -5.50 9.75 -16.06
CA LEU A 196 -5.29 10.89 -16.96
C LEU A 196 -3.79 11.22 -17.09
N ILE A 197 -3.08 11.32 -15.97
CA ILE A 197 -1.65 11.66 -15.95
C ILE A 197 -0.80 10.54 -16.55
N GLN A 198 -1.16 9.27 -16.31
CA GLN A 198 -0.33 8.14 -16.72
C GLN A 198 -0.62 7.65 -18.15
N LEU A 199 -1.88 7.67 -18.58
CA LEU A 199 -2.30 7.14 -19.88
C LEU A 199 -2.29 8.19 -21.00
N VAL A 200 -2.37 9.49 -20.69
CA VAL A 200 -2.31 10.55 -21.71
C VAL A 200 -0.88 11.05 -21.84
N PRO A 201 -0.14 10.72 -22.93
CA PRO A 201 1.28 11.05 -23.06
C PRO A 201 1.55 12.56 -22.98
N SER A 202 0.67 13.38 -23.54
CA SER A 202 0.79 14.84 -23.51
C SER A 202 0.73 15.40 -22.09
N VAL A 203 -0.17 14.88 -21.24
CA VAL A 203 -0.29 15.28 -19.83
C VAL A 203 0.92 14.81 -19.05
N LYS A 204 1.33 13.55 -19.26
CA LYS A 204 2.52 12.95 -18.64
C LYS A 204 3.77 13.77 -18.92
N ALA A 205 3.99 14.14 -20.18
CA ALA A 205 5.12 14.94 -20.62
C ALA A 205 5.08 16.36 -20.05
N PHE A 206 3.90 16.99 -20.07
CA PHE A 206 3.71 18.35 -19.55
C PHE A 206 4.02 18.44 -18.05
N LEU A 207 3.46 17.55 -17.22
CA LEU A 207 3.70 17.52 -15.78
C LEU A 207 5.12 17.03 -15.43
N GLY A 208 5.80 16.37 -16.38
CA GLY A 208 7.18 15.92 -16.22
C GLY A 208 8.25 16.98 -16.48
N ARG A 209 7.89 18.21 -16.88
CA ARG A 209 8.86 19.24 -17.30
C ARG A 209 9.66 19.84 -16.14
N ILE A 210 9.02 20.02 -14.99
CA ILE A 210 9.68 20.62 -13.82
C ILE A 210 10.30 19.50 -13.00
N VAL A 211 11.63 19.38 -13.09
CA VAL A 211 12.41 18.37 -12.38
C VAL A 211 13.37 19.02 -11.40
N ILE A 212 13.50 18.41 -10.23
CA ILE A 212 14.56 18.72 -9.27
C ILE A 212 15.60 17.61 -9.42
N MET A 213 16.84 18.00 -9.65
CA MET A 213 17.99 17.10 -9.80
C MET A 213 19.18 17.79 -9.15
N VAL A 214 19.69 17.19 -8.08
CA VAL A 214 20.77 17.78 -7.27
C VAL A 214 22.09 17.11 -7.64
N PRO A 215 23.11 17.86 -8.07
CA PRO A 215 24.45 17.32 -8.27
C PRO A 215 25.14 17.10 -6.92
N PHE A 216 25.86 15.99 -6.80
CA PHE A 216 26.70 15.64 -5.66
C PHE A 216 28.16 15.48 -6.12
N PRO A 217 29.12 16.07 -5.40
CA PRO A 217 30.54 15.90 -5.70
C PRO A 217 31.00 14.48 -5.34
N GLU A 218 32.17 14.12 -5.84
CA GLU A 218 32.87 12.91 -5.39
C GLU A 218 33.20 13.03 -3.90
N MET A 219 33.05 11.92 -3.18
CA MET A 219 33.36 11.82 -1.76
C MET A 219 34.30 10.65 -1.51
N SER A 220 35.23 10.81 -0.58
CA SER A 220 36.10 9.74 -0.12
C SER A 220 36.05 9.63 1.39
N THR A 221 36.08 8.39 1.90
CA THR A 221 36.23 8.13 3.33
C THR A 221 37.71 8.11 3.71
N ALA A 222 38.01 8.27 5.00
CA ALA A 222 39.37 8.12 5.53
C ALA A 222 39.96 6.71 5.30
N LEU A 223 39.12 5.71 5.04
CA LEU A 223 39.52 4.34 4.73
C LEU A 223 39.71 4.08 3.23
N GLY A 224 39.64 5.14 2.39
CA GLY A 224 39.87 5.05 0.94
C GLY A 224 38.65 4.60 0.13
N TYR A 225 37.45 4.53 0.72
CA TYR A 225 36.24 4.23 -0.03
C TYR A 225 35.80 5.48 -0.81
N VAL A 226 35.73 5.39 -2.14
CA VAL A 226 35.38 6.50 -3.02
C VAL A 226 33.95 6.32 -3.55
N THR A 227 33.11 7.32 -3.31
CA THR A 227 31.80 7.47 -3.95
C THR A 227 31.93 8.49 -5.08
N PRO A 228 31.76 8.08 -6.36
CA PRO A 228 31.97 8.97 -7.51
C PRO A 228 30.98 10.13 -7.52
N ALA A 229 31.37 11.23 -8.16
CA ALA A 229 30.47 12.36 -8.42
C ALA A 229 29.28 11.89 -9.26
N GLY A 230 28.10 12.42 -8.96
CA GLY A 230 26.87 12.00 -9.62
C GLY A 230 25.69 12.89 -9.31
N TYR A 231 24.53 12.51 -9.82
CA TYR A 231 23.30 13.23 -9.54
C TYR A 231 22.41 12.41 -8.61
N GLY A 232 21.71 13.10 -7.71
CA GLY A 232 20.62 12.54 -6.96
C GLY A 232 19.46 12.13 -7.87
N ARG A 233 18.50 11.42 -7.27
CA ARG A 233 17.29 11.00 -7.98
C ARG A 233 16.55 12.19 -8.57
N VAL A 234 16.15 12.07 -9.83
CA VAL A 234 15.30 13.04 -10.52
C VAL A 234 13.89 13.03 -9.91
N ILE A 235 13.43 14.19 -9.42
CA ILE A 235 12.10 14.36 -8.84
C ILE A 235 11.26 15.25 -9.76
N PRO A 236 10.34 14.67 -10.57
CA PRO A 236 9.43 15.45 -11.39
C PRO A 236 8.30 16.04 -10.53
N LEU A 237 8.41 17.30 -10.15
CA LEU A 237 7.63 17.92 -9.07
C LEU A 237 6.11 17.79 -9.27
N LEU A 238 5.61 18.08 -10.46
CA LEU A 238 4.17 18.07 -10.77
C LEU A 238 3.64 16.68 -11.11
N ARG A 239 4.52 15.73 -11.46
CA ARG A 239 4.16 14.33 -11.76
C ARG A 239 4.39 13.41 -10.57
N HIS A 240 5.04 13.90 -9.51
CA HIS A 240 5.32 13.13 -8.31
C HIS A 240 4.03 12.66 -7.64
N ALA A 241 4.03 11.47 -7.01
CA ALA A 241 2.82 10.91 -6.39
C ALA A 241 2.20 11.85 -5.34
N GLY A 242 3.03 12.61 -4.62
CA GLY A 242 2.54 13.64 -3.70
C GLY A 242 1.75 14.76 -4.39
N ALA A 243 2.14 15.18 -5.60
CA ALA A 243 1.39 16.17 -6.37
C ALA A 243 0.06 15.61 -6.87
N ILE A 244 0.04 14.36 -7.33
CA ILE A 244 -1.18 13.64 -7.73
C ILE A 244 -2.19 13.60 -6.57
N LEU A 245 -1.74 13.30 -5.34
CA LEU A 245 -2.57 13.37 -4.13
C LEU A 245 -3.08 14.78 -3.86
N GLY A 246 -2.24 15.79 -4.06
CA GLY A 246 -2.64 17.19 -3.93
C GLY A 246 -3.81 17.54 -4.86
N TYR A 247 -3.71 17.17 -6.13
CA TYR A 247 -4.77 17.39 -7.13
C TYR A 247 -6.06 16.63 -6.78
N ALA A 248 -5.94 15.36 -6.40
CA ALA A 248 -7.09 14.55 -6.00
C ALA A 248 -7.76 15.07 -4.73
N SER A 249 -6.98 15.46 -3.72
CA SER A 249 -7.48 16.01 -2.45
C SER A 249 -8.17 17.36 -2.65
N LEU A 250 -7.62 18.23 -3.50
CA LEU A 250 -8.23 19.50 -3.87
C LEU A 250 -9.56 19.27 -4.60
N THR A 251 -9.59 18.34 -5.56
CA THR A 251 -10.80 17.98 -6.30
C THR A 251 -11.88 17.44 -5.34
N ALA A 252 -11.51 16.52 -4.45
CA ALA A 252 -12.41 15.97 -3.43
C ALA A 252 -12.94 17.06 -2.49
N TYR A 253 -12.08 17.98 -2.05
CA TYR A 253 -12.46 19.11 -1.22
C TYR A 253 -13.51 19.99 -1.91
N LEU A 254 -13.33 20.30 -3.20
CA LEU A 254 -14.31 21.09 -3.96
C LEU A 254 -15.65 20.37 -4.12
N ILE A 255 -15.65 19.05 -4.32
CA ILE A 255 -16.87 18.24 -4.43
C ILE A 255 -17.62 18.24 -3.09
N TYR A 256 -16.93 17.93 -1.99
CA TYR A 256 -17.54 17.90 -0.65
C TYR A 256 -17.98 19.27 -0.15
N SER A 257 -17.28 20.34 -0.54
CA SER A 257 -17.69 21.71 -0.24
C SER A 257 -18.97 22.08 -0.98
N ARG A 258 -19.11 21.72 -2.26
CA ARG A 258 -20.35 21.95 -3.03
C ARG A 258 -21.52 21.12 -2.52
N ALA A 259 -21.25 19.92 -1.99
CA ALA A 259 -22.26 19.07 -1.36
C ALA A 259 -22.68 19.53 0.05
N GLY A 260 -22.07 20.60 0.60
CA GLY A 260 -22.41 21.11 1.93
C GLY A 260 -22.00 20.19 3.09
N LEU A 261 -21.06 19.27 2.86
CA LEU A 261 -20.66 18.25 3.85
C LEU A 261 -19.60 18.74 4.85
N TYR A 262 -19.05 19.94 4.65
CA TYR A 262 -18.04 20.52 5.52
C TYR A 262 -18.61 21.48 6.55
N GLN A 263 -18.13 21.35 7.79
CA GLN A 263 -18.36 22.34 8.83
C GLN A 263 -17.51 23.61 8.61
N PRO A 264 -17.91 24.77 9.18
CA PRO A 264 -17.09 25.97 9.19
C PRO A 264 -15.68 25.69 9.71
N GLY A 265 -14.65 26.25 9.04
CA GLY A 265 -13.25 26.04 9.39
C GLY A 265 -12.65 24.69 8.98
N ALA A 266 -13.37 23.85 8.23
CA ALA A 266 -12.87 22.54 7.77
C ALA A 266 -11.53 22.64 7.02
N ALA A 267 -11.35 23.62 6.14
CA ALA A 267 -10.10 23.78 5.39
C ALA A 267 -8.87 23.93 6.30
N ARG A 268 -8.94 24.85 7.27
CA ARG A 268 -7.86 25.09 8.24
C ARG A 268 -7.61 23.85 9.11
N ARG A 269 -8.67 23.15 9.50
CA ARG A 269 -8.59 21.91 10.29
C ARG A 269 -7.89 20.80 9.50
N ILE A 270 -8.29 20.58 8.25
CA ILE A 270 -7.69 19.60 7.34
C ILE A 270 -6.21 19.95 7.12
N LEU A 271 -5.90 21.18 6.73
CA LEU A 271 -4.52 21.59 6.43
C LEU A 271 -3.61 21.47 7.65
N SER A 272 -4.02 21.99 8.81
CA SER A 272 -3.22 21.91 10.05
C SER A 272 -3.11 20.49 10.61
N GLY A 273 -4.12 19.66 10.39
CA GLY A 273 -4.08 18.23 10.72
C GLY A 273 -3.11 17.47 9.82
N THR A 274 -3.14 17.71 8.52
CA THR A 274 -2.23 17.13 7.54
C THR A 274 -0.78 17.54 7.83
N ILE A 275 -0.50 18.83 8.01
CA ILE A 275 0.87 19.31 8.30
C ILE A 275 1.43 18.62 9.55
N ARG A 276 0.68 18.61 10.66
CA ARG A 276 1.15 17.97 11.91
C ARG A 276 1.46 16.48 11.73
N ARG A 277 0.62 15.74 11.01
CA ARG A 277 0.82 14.31 10.75
C ARG A 277 1.99 14.05 9.80
N VAL A 278 2.16 14.89 8.78
CA VAL A 278 3.24 14.75 7.79
C VAL A 278 4.59 15.10 8.40
N MET A 279 4.68 16.12 9.26
CA MET A 279 5.96 16.55 9.84
C MET A 279 6.63 15.48 10.70
N SER A 280 5.89 14.81 11.60
CA SER A 280 6.47 13.74 12.42
C SER A 280 6.96 12.56 11.58
N SER A 281 6.19 12.14 10.58
CA SER A 281 6.59 11.07 9.66
C SER A 281 7.76 11.48 8.76
N SER A 282 7.81 12.74 8.31
CA SER A 282 8.86 13.24 7.43
C SER A 282 10.20 13.31 8.13
N LEU A 283 10.23 13.70 9.40
CA LEU A 283 11.45 13.71 10.21
C LEU A 283 12.04 12.30 10.32
N GLY A 284 11.21 11.29 10.62
CA GLY A 284 11.66 9.90 10.67
C GLY A 284 12.23 9.41 9.33
N ILE A 285 11.50 9.63 8.23
CA ILE A 285 11.94 9.23 6.88
C ILE A 285 13.24 9.97 6.50
N ALA A 286 13.34 11.27 6.74
CA ALA A 286 14.53 12.06 6.43
C ALA A 286 15.76 11.56 7.19
N SER A 287 15.64 11.29 8.49
CA SER A 287 16.72 10.75 9.30
C SER A 287 17.15 9.35 8.84
N MET A 288 16.20 8.47 8.49
CA MET A 288 16.55 7.13 8.01
C MET A 288 17.14 7.14 6.60
N VAL A 289 16.66 7.99 5.70
CA VAL A 289 17.28 8.17 4.38
C VAL A 289 18.69 8.73 4.54
N ALA A 290 18.90 9.72 5.41
CA ALA A 290 20.23 10.26 5.68
C ALA A 290 21.17 9.17 6.23
N MET A 291 20.73 8.37 7.19
CA MET A 291 21.49 7.24 7.71
C MET A 291 21.82 6.22 6.60
N ALA A 292 20.84 5.82 5.79
CA ALA A 292 21.04 4.86 4.70
C ALA A 292 22.03 5.37 3.65
N VAL A 293 21.95 6.66 3.30
CA VAL A 293 22.89 7.30 2.37
C VAL A 293 24.29 7.38 2.96
N VAL A 294 24.44 7.72 4.25
CA VAL A 294 25.73 7.73 4.94
C VAL A 294 26.34 6.31 5.00
N MET A 295 25.53 5.29 5.30
CA MET A 295 25.97 3.89 5.28
C MET A 295 26.43 3.43 3.90
N SER A 296 25.69 3.83 2.86
CA SER A 296 26.03 3.55 1.47
C SER A 296 27.34 4.22 1.05
N HIS A 297 27.41 5.55 1.16
CA HIS A 297 28.57 6.33 0.71
C HIS A 297 29.80 6.11 1.59
N GLY A 298 29.61 5.64 2.82
CA GLY A 298 30.68 5.24 3.73
C GLY A 298 31.23 3.84 3.48
N GLY A 299 30.65 3.05 2.55
CA GLY A 299 31.04 1.66 2.29
C GLY A 299 30.57 0.64 3.33
N MET A 300 29.85 1.06 4.38
CA MET A 300 29.35 0.17 5.44
C MET A 300 28.36 -0.86 4.87
N THR A 301 27.48 -0.43 3.97
CA THR A 301 26.51 -1.32 3.30
C THR A 301 27.22 -2.43 2.52
N ASP A 302 28.32 -2.12 1.83
CA ASP A 302 29.05 -3.08 1.01
C ASP A 302 29.77 -4.13 1.88
N ILE A 303 30.38 -3.72 3.00
CA ILE A 303 31.03 -4.64 3.93
C ILE A 303 30.01 -5.60 4.55
N LEU A 304 28.86 -5.08 4.99
CA LEU A 304 27.78 -5.91 5.53
C LEU A 304 27.24 -6.88 4.48
N ALA A 305 27.08 -6.42 3.23
CA ALA A 305 26.63 -7.25 2.12
C ALA A 305 27.60 -8.40 1.83
N GLN A 306 28.91 -8.11 1.78
CA GLN A 306 29.94 -9.14 1.57
C GLN A 306 29.94 -10.19 2.68
N GLY A 307 29.86 -9.76 3.95
CA GLY A 307 29.78 -10.69 5.08
C GLY A 307 28.54 -11.58 5.01
N LEU A 308 27.40 -11.02 4.61
CA LEU A 308 26.14 -11.75 4.48
C LEU A 308 26.15 -12.72 3.29
N ALA A 309 26.72 -12.30 2.15
CA ALA A 309 26.89 -13.12 0.96
C ALA A 309 27.83 -14.31 1.25
N GLN A 310 28.91 -14.09 1.99
CA GLN A 310 29.85 -15.15 2.38
C GLN A 310 29.23 -16.14 3.39
N ALA A 311 28.43 -15.64 4.34
CA ALA A 311 27.82 -16.48 5.39
C ALA A 311 26.65 -17.32 4.88
N VAL A 312 25.78 -16.75 4.03
CA VAL A 312 24.55 -17.41 3.58
C VAL A 312 24.70 -18.03 2.19
N GLY A 313 25.54 -17.45 1.33
CA GLY A 313 25.81 -17.93 -0.03
C GLY A 313 24.53 -18.03 -0.87
N ALA A 314 24.41 -19.14 -1.62
CA ALA A 314 23.29 -19.39 -2.52
C ALA A 314 21.91 -19.47 -1.83
N LEU A 315 21.87 -19.61 -0.49
CA LEU A 315 20.62 -19.63 0.29
C LEU A 315 20.07 -18.23 0.59
N TYR A 316 20.74 -17.16 0.12
CA TYR A 316 20.34 -15.79 0.40
C TYR A 316 18.87 -15.45 0.11
N PRO A 317 18.25 -15.95 -0.98
CA PRO A 317 16.82 -15.72 -1.23
C PRO A 317 15.89 -16.20 -0.10
N LEU A 318 16.31 -17.18 0.72
CA LEU A 318 15.54 -17.63 1.89
C LEU A 318 15.71 -16.70 3.09
N ALA A 319 16.86 -16.01 3.20
CA ALA A 319 17.15 -15.07 4.27
C ALA A 319 16.57 -13.67 4.01
N SER A 320 16.52 -13.25 2.75
CA SER A 320 16.05 -11.91 2.31
C SER A 320 14.69 -11.49 2.90
N PRO A 321 13.63 -12.33 2.89
CA PRO A 321 12.34 -11.98 3.49
C PRO A 321 12.43 -11.64 4.99
N TRP A 322 13.32 -12.31 5.73
CA TRP A 322 13.52 -12.08 7.16
C TRP A 322 14.22 -10.77 7.45
N ILE A 323 15.15 -10.34 6.59
CA ILE A 323 15.79 -9.02 6.69
C ILE A 323 14.74 -7.93 6.49
N GLY A 324 13.90 -8.07 5.46
CA GLY A 324 12.78 -7.16 5.22
C GLY A 324 11.80 -7.11 6.39
N ALA A 325 11.45 -8.28 6.94
CA ALA A 325 10.56 -8.40 8.10
C ALA A 325 11.15 -7.77 9.37
N LEU A 326 12.45 -8.00 9.65
CA LEU A 326 13.16 -7.39 10.77
C LEU A 326 13.15 -5.87 10.65
N GLY A 327 13.47 -5.33 9.48
CA GLY A 327 13.45 -3.89 9.25
C GLY A 327 12.04 -3.29 9.40
N ALA A 328 11.01 -3.99 8.91
CA ALA A 328 9.62 -3.56 9.07
C ALA A 328 9.18 -3.59 10.53
N PHE A 329 9.61 -4.59 11.30
CA PHE A 329 9.33 -4.72 12.74
C PHE A 329 10.01 -3.60 13.54
N MET A 330 11.30 -3.36 13.33
CA MET A 330 12.06 -2.33 14.05
C MET A 330 11.55 -0.92 13.78
N THR A 331 11.15 -0.64 12.53
CA THR A 331 10.75 0.71 12.09
C THR A 331 9.23 0.93 12.07
N GLY A 332 8.44 -0.13 12.23
CA GLY A 332 6.99 -0.10 12.08
C GLY A 332 6.50 0.25 10.65
N SER A 333 7.36 0.15 9.63
CA SER A 333 7.04 0.64 8.27
C SER A 333 7.84 -0.07 7.17
N ASN A 334 7.13 -0.60 6.18
CA ASN A 334 7.75 -1.20 4.99
C ASN A 334 8.55 -0.17 4.18
N THR A 335 8.09 1.08 4.11
CA THR A 335 8.81 2.17 3.43
C THR A 335 10.16 2.41 4.09
N ASN A 336 10.19 2.43 5.42
CA ASN A 336 11.41 2.68 6.18
C ASN A 336 12.36 1.48 6.11
N SER A 337 11.82 0.26 6.17
CA SER A 337 12.59 -0.97 5.95
C SER A 337 13.28 -0.96 4.58
N ASN A 338 12.56 -0.60 3.51
CA ASN A 338 13.13 -0.50 2.17
C ASN A 338 14.25 0.54 2.09
N VAL A 339 14.07 1.72 2.70
CA VAL A 339 15.10 2.77 2.72
C VAL A 339 16.41 2.27 3.32
N ILE A 340 16.34 1.49 4.40
CA ILE A 340 17.54 1.02 5.12
C ILE A 340 18.15 -0.20 4.45
N PHE A 341 17.35 -1.21 4.13
CA PHE A 341 17.85 -2.55 3.81
C PHE A 341 17.80 -2.90 2.33
N ALA A 342 17.10 -2.16 1.48
CA ALA A 342 17.01 -2.56 0.07
C ALA A 342 18.37 -2.53 -0.64
N MET A 343 19.19 -1.51 -0.37
CA MET A 343 20.53 -1.43 -0.94
C MET A 343 21.44 -2.54 -0.41
N LEU A 344 21.37 -2.86 0.90
CA LEU A 344 22.08 -4.01 1.47
C LEU A 344 21.70 -5.30 0.72
N GLN A 345 20.40 -5.53 0.51
CA GLN A 345 19.92 -6.72 -0.16
C GLN A 345 20.36 -6.80 -1.62
N GLN A 346 20.33 -5.67 -2.33
CA GLN A 346 20.82 -5.57 -3.71
C GLN A 346 22.33 -5.82 -3.81
N ARG A 347 23.14 -5.34 -2.85
CA ARG A 347 24.58 -5.56 -2.82
C ARG A 347 24.97 -6.98 -2.42
N THR A 348 24.09 -7.68 -1.71
CA THR A 348 24.34 -9.06 -1.24
C THR A 348 24.03 -10.09 -2.32
N ALA A 349 23.00 -9.84 -3.14
CA ALA A 349 22.56 -10.71 -4.23
C ALA A 349 23.47 -10.62 -5.46
#